data_AF-A0A800G8L1-F1
#
_entry.id   AF-A0A800G8L1-F1
#
_cell.length_a   1.000
_cell.length_b   1.000
_cell.length_c   1.000
_cell.angle_alpha   90.00
_cell.angle_beta   90.00
_cell.angle_gamma   90.00
#
_symmetry.space_group_name_H-M   'P 1'
#
loop_
_entity.id
_entity.type
_entity.pdbx_description
1 polymer ?
#
loop_
_entity_poly.entity_id
_entity_poly.type
_entity_poly.pdbx_seq_one_letter_code
_entity_poly.pdbx_strand_id
1 'polypeptide(L)'
;MLKADRDQVLGNLQDDDRSNFRKFINDYQAKRKSTSTEQKPVGEMPAREMLDAVGSDLTPTLLEAMEAVVARDEMGPHVGTVPPDFNLKRMGSEERVRLSSFKGQKAVALIFGSYT
;
A
#
# COMPACT_ATOMS: atom_id res chain seq x y z
N MET A 1 -11.01 3.63 5.67
CA MET A 1 -10.32 4.04 6.91
C MET A 1 -9.46 5.25 6.61
N LEU A 2 -9.53 6.32 7.41
CA LEU A 2 -8.72 7.51 7.19
C LEU A 2 -7.28 7.26 7.67
N LYS A 3 -6.32 8.04 7.16
CA LYS A 3 -4.90 7.93 7.53
C LYS A 3 -4.71 8.03 9.05
N ALA A 4 -5.42 8.95 9.70
CA ALA A 4 -5.34 9.18 11.14
C ALA A 4 -5.79 7.96 11.95
N ASP A 5 -6.94 7.37 11.60
CA ASP A 5 -7.47 6.16 12.24
C ASP A 5 -6.45 5.02 12.18
N ARG A 6 -5.79 4.85 11.02
CA ARG A 6 -4.74 3.83 10.84
C ARG A 6 -3.51 4.09 11.68
N ASP A 7 -3.02 5.32 11.67
CA ASP A 7 -1.81 5.66 12.42
C ASP A 7 -2.06 5.49 13.94
N GLN A 8 -3.29 5.73 14.40
CA GLN A 8 -3.74 5.43 15.76
C GLN A 8 -3.78 3.92 16.06
N VAL A 9 -4.37 3.11 15.17
CA VAL A 9 -4.42 1.64 15.32
C VAL A 9 -3.01 1.05 15.38
N LEU A 10 -2.10 1.49 14.49
CA LEU A 10 -0.71 1.05 14.50
C LEU A 10 0.07 1.54 15.73
N GLY A 11 -0.25 2.73 16.22
CA GLY A 11 0.35 3.32 17.42
C GLY A 11 0.02 2.53 18.69
N ASN A 12 -1.15 1.89 18.74
CA ASN A 12 -1.67 1.19 19.91
C ASN A 12 -1.28 -0.30 19.99
N LEU A 13 -0.54 -0.84 19.02
CA LEU A 13 -0.09 -2.24 19.04
C LEU A 13 0.93 -2.48 20.16
N GLN A 14 0.70 -3.53 20.96
CA GLN A 14 1.66 -4.05 21.94
C GLN A 14 2.86 -4.70 21.24
N ASP A 15 3.99 -4.87 21.95
CA ASP A 15 5.25 -5.31 21.33
C ASP A 15 5.16 -6.72 20.69
N ASP A 16 4.42 -7.65 21.30
CA ASP A 16 4.18 -8.98 20.73
C ASP A 16 3.31 -8.91 19.46
N ASP A 17 2.27 -8.07 19.48
CA ASP A 17 1.38 -7.82 18.33
C ASP A 17 2.13 -7.15 17.17
N ARG A 18 3.10 -6.27 17.46
CA ARG A 18 3.95 -5.63 16.45
C ARG A 18 4.83 -6.65 15.70
N SER A 19 5.35 -7.66 16.40
CA SER A 19 6.16 -8.71 15.78
C SER A 19 5.32 -9.55 14.81
N ASN A 20 4.14 -9.97 15.26
CA ASN A 20 3.18 -10.74 14.44
C ASN A 20 2.71 -9.93 13.23
N PHE A 21 2.37 -8.65 13.44
CA PHE A 21 2.03 -7.73 12.37
C PHE A 21 3.15 -7.62 11.32
N ARG A 22 4.40 -7.43 11.76
CA ARG A 22 5.54 -7.29 10.85
C ARG A 22 5.78 -8.55 10.04
N LYS A 23 5.64 -9.73 10.66
CA LYS A 23 5.75 -11.02 9.97
C LYS A 23 4.66 -11.15 8.89
N PHE A 24 3.42 -10.85 9.23
CA PHE A 24 2.31 -10.84 8.27
C PHE A 24 2.57 -9.92 7.08
N ILE A 25 3.00 -8.67 7.31
CA ILE A 25 3.29 -7.72 6.24
C ILE A 25 4.39 -8.22 5.29
N ASN A 26 5.45 -8.82 5.84
CA ASN A 26 6.53 -9.37 5.01
C ASN A 26 6.04 -10.54 4.15
N ASP A 27 5.29 -11.47 4.74
CA ASP A 27 4.73 -12.64 4.04
C ASP A 27 3.73 -12.22 2.96
N TYR A 28 2.88 -11.23 3.27
CA TYR A 28 1.93 -10.63 2.35
C TYR A 28 2.64 -9.99 1.15
N GLN A 29 3.67 -9.16 1.39
CA GLN A 29 4.44 -8.54 0.31
C GLN A 29 5.18 -9.57 -0.55
N ALA A 30 5.75 -10.62 0.07
CA ALA A 30 6.43 -11.69 -0.65
C ALA A 30 5.47 -12.44 -1.60
N LYS A 31 4.28 -12.82 -1.11
CA LYS A 31 3.25 -13.48 -1.93
C LYS A 31 2.71 -12.57 -3.03
N ARG A 32 2.58 -11.26 -2.79
CA ARG A 32 2.16 -10.30 -3.83
C ARG A 32 3.21 -10.15 -4.94
N LYS A 33 4.50 -10.17 -4.59
CA LYS A 33 5.59 -10.10 -5.57
C LYS A 33 5.67 -11.36 -6.44
N SER A 34 5.48 -12.54 -5.86
CA SER A 34 5.50 -13.80 -6.64
C SER A 34 4.30 -13.92 -7.58
N THR A 35 3.10 -13.58 -7.12
CA THR A 35 1.86 -13.62 -7.93
C THR A 35 1.83 -12.59 -9.04
N SER A 36 2.52 -11.45 -8.90
CA SER A 36 2.63 -10.43 -9.96
C SER A 36 3.44 -10.88 -11.20
N THR A 37 4.11 -12.04 -11.14
CA THR A 37 4.94 -12.58 -12.25
C THR A 37 4.15 -13.55 -13.14
N GLU A 38 3.03 -14.09 -12.66
CA GLU A 38 2.17 -15.00 -13.41
C GLU A 38 0.90 -14.27 -13.85
N GLN A 39 0.57 -14.41 -15.14
CA GLN A 39 -0.54 -13.76 -15.83
C GLN A 39 -1.91 -14.23 -15.29
N LYS A 40 -2.31 -13.76 -14.10
CA LYS A 40 -3.69 -13.77 -13.64
C LYS A 40 -4.18 -12.33 -13.48
N PRO A 41 -5.46 -12.02 -13.78
CA PRO A 41 -6.00 -10.71 -13.49
C PRO A 41 -5.86 -10.49 -11.98
N VAL A 42 -5.11 -9.45 -11.63
CA VAL A 42 -4.84 -9.02 -10.25
C VAL A 42 -6.14 -8.43 -9.72
N GLY A 43 -7.04 -9.31 -9.30
CA GLY A 43 -8.36 -8.97 -8.79
C GLY A 43 -8.71 -9.92 -7.64
N GLU A 44 -8.87 -9.32 -6.45
CA GLU A 44 -9.70 -9.77 -5.32
C GLU A 44 -9.22 -10.89 -4.37
N MET A 45 -8.19 -11.70 -4.65
CA MET A 45 -7.94 -12.93 -3.85
C MET A 45 -6.64 -13.16 -3.04
N PRO A 46 -5.66 -12.25 -2.83
CA PRO A 46 -4.54 -12.56 -1.92
C PRO A 46 -4.76 -12.12 -0.47
N ALA A 47 -5.47 -11.02 -0.26
CA ALA A 47 -5.39 -10.30 1.01
C ALA A 47 -6.46 -10.76 2.01
N ARG A 48 -7.69 -10.96 1.53
CA ARG A 48 -8.82 -11.42 2.33
C ARG A 48 -8.67 -12.87 2.78
N GLU A 49 -8.25 -13.78 1.88
CA GLU A 49 -7.92 -15.16 2.24
C GLU A 49 -6.75 -15.27 3.24
N MET A 50 -5.75 -14.38 3.15
CA MET A 50 -4.67 -14.34 4.12
C MET A 50 -5.12 -13.80 5.49
N LEU A 51 -6.06 -12.85 5.52
CA LEU A 51 -6.68 -12.40 6.76
C LEU A 51 -7.52 -13.52 7.37
N ASP A 52 -8.35 -14.19 6.57
CA ASP A 52 -9.21 -15.31 7.00
C ASP A 52 -8.38 -16.50 7.51
N ALA A 53 -7.23 -16.79 6.90
CA ALA A 53 -6.33 -17.87 7.32
C ALA A 53 -5.60 -17.61 8.65
N VAL A 54 -5.48 -16.34 9.07
CA VAL A 54 -4.81 -15.95 10.32
C VAL A 54 -5.83 -15.55 11.40
N GLY A 55 -7.07 -15.23 11.01
CA GLY A 55 -8.09 -14.58 11.83
C GLY A 55 -8.62 -15.36 13.05
N SER A 56 -8.28 -16.64 13.26
CA SER A 56 -8.75 -17.39 14.42
C SER A 56 -7.97 -17.13 15.72
N ASP A 57 -6.73 -16.64 15.64
CA ASP A 57 -5.84 -16.48 16.81
C ASP A 57 -5.35 -15.03 17.05
N LEU A 58 -5.88 -14.04 16.33
CA LEU A 58 -5.42 -12.65 16.43
C LEU A 58 -6.25 -11.80 17.40
N THR A 59 -5.58 -10.85 18.06
CA THR A 59 -6.28 -9.81 18.81
C THR A 59 -7.09 -8.92 17.84
N PRO A 60 -8.25 -8.37 18.26
CA PRO A 60 -9.04 -7.49 17.41
C PRO A 60 -8.27 -6.29 16.85
N THR A 61 -7.37 -5.71 17.65
CA THR A 61 -6.50 -4.59 17.26
C THR A 61 -5.53 -4.98 16.14
N LEU A 62 -4.98 -6.20 16.20
CA LEU A 62 -4.07 -6.72 15.18
C LEU A 62 -4.81 -7.02 13.87
N LEU A 63 -6.02 -7.56 13.95
CA LEU A 63 -6.89 -7.77 12.78
C LEU A 63 -7.20 -6.43 12.08
N GLU A 64 -7.62 -5.41 12.84
CA GLU A 64 -7.92 -4.07 12.30
C GLU A 64 -6.68 -3.43 11.66
N ALA A 65 -5.50 -3.57 12.27
CA ALA A 65 -4.24 -3.11 11.70
C ALA A 65 -3.92 -3.80 10.36
N MET A 66 -4.16 -5.11 10.27
CA MET A 66 -3.90 -5.90 9.07
C MET A 66 -4.90 -5.56 7.95
N GLU A 67 -6.19 -5.44 8.27
CA GLU A 67 -7.23 -4.99 7.34
C GLU A 67 -6.92 -3.60 6.77
N ALA A 68 -6.46 -2.67 7.61
CA ALA A 68 -6.10 -1.32 7.17
C ALA A 68 -4.95 -1.30 6.15
N VAL A 69 -3.98 -2.22 6.27
CA VAL A 69 -2.89 -2.35 5.29
C VAL A 69 -3.36 -3.04 4.02
N VAL A 70 -4.16 -4.09 4.15
CA VAL A 70 -4.77 -4.79 3.01
C VAL A 70 -5.59 -3.82 2.15
N ALA A 71 -6.49 -3.05 2.75
CA ALA A 71 -7.33 -2.09 2.04
C ALA A 71 -6.50 -1.01 1.34
N ARG A 72 -5.40 -0.55 1.96
CA ARG A 72 -4.46 0.38 1.33
C ARG A 72 -3.81 -0.25 0.09
N ASP A 73 -3.35 -1.48 0.20
CA ASP A 73 -2.60 -2.15 -0.85
C ASP A 73 -3.50 -2.53 -2.04
N GLU A 74 -4.79 -2.83 -1.81
CA GLU A 74 -5.82 -3.02 -2.84
C GLU A 74 -6.13 -1.72 -3.61
N MET A 75 -6.14 -0.58 -2.91
CA MET A 75 -6.33 0.74 -3.53
C MET A 75 -5.06 1.30 -4.18
N GLY A 76 -3.90 0.69 -3.94
CA GLY A 76 -2.61 1.15 -4.44
C GLY A 76 -2.37 0.83 -5.92
N PRO A 77 -1.44 1.54 -6.59
CA PRO A 77 -1.08 1.24 -7.97
C PRO A 77 -0.43 -0.15 -8.08
N HIS A 78 -0.88 -0.94 -9.05
CA HIS A 78 -0.35 -2.28 -9.31
C HIS A 78 0.96 -2.22 -10.09
N VAL A 79 1.91 -3.11 -9.76
CA VAL A 79 3.19 -3.22 -10.48
C VAL A 79 2.94 -3.49 -11.96
N GLY A 80 3.71 -2.84 -12.84
CA GLY A 80 3.55 -2.94 -14.29
C GLY A 80 2.41 -2.10 -14.86
N THR A 81 1.51 -1.57 -14.02
CA THR A 81 0.48 -0.62 -14.47
C THR A 81 1.13 0.72 -14.77
N VAL A 82 0.81 1.28 -15.95
CA VAL A 82 1.28 2.61 -16.32
C VAL A 82 0.55 3.64 -15.46
N PRO A 83 1.27 4.52 -14.73
CA PRO A 83 0.61 5.54 -13.92
C PRO A 83 -0.15 6.53 -14.81
N PRO A 84 -1.32 7.04 -14.38
CA PRO A 84 -2.02 8.10 -15.09
C PRO A 84 -1.14 9.34 -15.24
N ASP A 85 -1.16 9.96 -16.43
CA ASP A 85 -0.42 11.20 -16.66
C ASP A 85 -1.05 12.35 -15.85
N PHE A 86 -0.23 13.32 -15.46
CA PHE A 86 -0.68 14.55 -14.81
C PHE A 86 0.00 15.75 -15.41
N ASN A 87 -0.58 16.93 -15.23
CA ASN A 87 0.03 18.21 -15.60
C ASN A 87 -0.18 19.17 -14.44
N LEU A 88 0.77 19.22 -13.50
CA LEU A 88 0.64 19.95 -12.24
C LEU A 88 1.55 21.17 -12.21
N LYS A 89 1.09 22.26 -11.59
CA LYS A 89 1.90 23.46 -11.39
C LYS A 89 2.96 23.20 -10.32
N ARG A 90 4.19 23.65 -10.56
CA ARG A 90 5.26 23.60 -9.57
C ARG A 90 5.00 24.66 -8.49
N MET A 91 5.19 24.28 -7.23
CA MET A 91 5.02 25.22 -6.12
C MET A 91 5.99 26.40 -6.26
N GLY A 92 5.46 27.62 -6.15
CA GLY A 92 6.23 28.86 -6.23
C GLY A 92 6.59 29.33 -7.65
N SER A 93 6.08 28.69 -8.72
CA SER A 93 6.30 29.16 -10.09
C SER A 93 5.10 28.86 -11.01
N GLU A 94 5.03 29.52 -12.17
CA GLU A 94 4.06 29.19 -13.24
C GLU A 94 4.45 27.96 -14.07
N GLU A 95 5.62 27.39 -13.80
CA GLU A 95 6.10 26.18 -14.45
C GLU A 95 5.12 25.03 -14.21
N ARG A 96 4.88 24.23 -15.24
CA ARG A 96 4.06 23.02 -15.14
C ARG A 96 4.89 21.78 -15.44
N VAL A 97 4.67 20.74 -14.64
CA VAL A 97 5.35 19.45 -14.73
C VAL A 97 4.35 18.42 -15.25
N ARG A 98 4.73 17.73 -16.33
CA ARG A 98 3.96 16.62 -16.89
C ARG A 98 4.62 15.29 -16.54
N LEU A 99 3.88 14.27 -16.09
CA LEU A 99 4.50 12.98 -15.74
C LEU A 99 5.13 12.30 -16.95
N SER A 100 4.44 12.33 -18.09
CA SER A 100 4.92 11.71 -19.32
C SER A 100 6.22 12.32 -19.85
N SER A 101 6.62 13.54 -19.43
CA SER A 101 7.90 14.13 -19.84
C SER A 101 9.11 13.41 -19.25
N PHE A 102 8.94 12.58 -18.21
CA PHE A 102 10.02 11.80 -17.61
C PHE A 102 10.16 10.39 -18.21
N LYS A 103 9.23 9.97 -19.08
CA LYS A 103 9.19 8.61 -19.63
C LYS A 103 10.48 8.29 -20.39
N GLY A 104 11.12 7.16 -20.06
CA GLY A 104 12.32 6.67 -20.75
C GLY A 104 13.62 7.42 -20.44
N GLN A 105 13.60 8.38 -19.51
CA GLN A 105 14.82 9.12 -19.15
C GLN A 105 15.52 8.54 -17.92
N LYS A 106 14.77 8.33 -16.83
CA LYS A 106 15.26 7.79 -15.55
C LYS A 106 14.09 7.31 -14.70
N ALA A 107 14.40 6.56 -13.63
CA ALA A 107 13.40 6.20 -12.64
C ALA A 107 12.78 7.44 -11.98
N VAL A 108 11.47 7.41 -11.74
CA VAL A 108 10.69 8.50 -11.15
C VAL A 108 9.99 7.98 -9.91
N ALA A 109 10.07 8.73 -8.81
CA ALA A 109 9.30 8.48 -7.60
C ALA A 109 8.16 9.50 -7.50
N LEU A 110 6.94 9.01 -7.22
CA LEU A 110 5.78 9.85 -6.92
C LEU A 110 5.53 9.83 -5.42
N ILE A 111 5.57 10.99 -4.79
CA ILE A 111 5.37 11.15 -3.36
C ILE A 111 4.14 12.03 -3.16
N PHE A 112 3.14 11.49 -2.47
CA PHE A 112 1.94 12.21 -2.06
C PHE A 112 2.08 12.57 -0.59
N GLY A 113 2.07 13.86 -0.30
CA GLY A 113 2.22 14.38 1.06
C GLY A 113 1.51 15.72 1.23
N SER A 114 1.29 16.09 2.48
CA SER A 114 0.71 17.37 2.89
C SER A 114 1.50 17.94 4.07
N TYR A 115 1.39 19.24 4.30
CA TYR A 115 2.02 19.94 5.43
C TYR A 115 1.25 19.78 6.76
N THR A 116 0.32 18.82 6.82
CA THR A 116 -0.58 18.58 7.94
C THR A 116 -0.09 17.46 8.82
#